data_AF-A0A9X0PHZ6-F1
#
_entry.id   AF-A0A9X0PHZ6-F1
#
_cell.length_a   1.000
_cell.length_b   1.000
_cell.length_c   1.000
_cell.angle_alpha   90.00
_cell.angle_beta   90.00
_cell.angle_gamma   90.00
#
_symmetry.space_group_name_H-M   'P 1'
#
loop_
_entity.id
_entity.type
_entity.pdbx_description
1 polymer ?
#
loop_
_entity_poly.entity_id
_entity_poly.type
_entity_poly.pdbx_seq_one_letter_code
_entity_poly.pdbx_strand_id
1 'polypeptide(L)' 'MAKYKVLTSYKDKALSRVLNVNDEVEMTVKRAKEVNENLKPKNGILERIDNK' A
#
# COMPACT_ATOMS: atom_id res chain seq x y z
N MET A 1 0.11 11.15 -8.22
CA MET A 1 0.15 9.79 -7.63
C MET A 1 1.39 9.72 -6.74
N ALA A 2 1.56 8.67 -5.93
CA ALA A 2 2.76 8.50 -5.10
C ALA A 2 3.16 7.02 -5.08
N LYS A 3 4.47 6.78 -4.93
CA LYS A 3 5.03 5.43 -4.77
C LYS A 3 5.01 4.99 -3.33
N TYR A 4 4.59 3.74 -3.14
CA TYR A 4 4.50 3.08 -1.85
C TYR A 4 5.19 1.72 -1.90
N LYS A 5 5.82 1.36 -0.79
CA LYS A 5 6.32 0.02 -0.52
C LYS A 5 5.29 -0.75 0.32
N VAL A 6 5.02 -1.99 -0.08
CA VAL A 6 4.11 -2.89 0.62
C VAL A 6 4.84 -3.53 1.79
N LEU A 7 4.38 -3.28 3.01
CA LEU A 7 4.93 -3.85 4.24
C LEU A 7 4.24 -5.16 4.64
N THR A 8 2.97 -5.32 4.26
CA THR A 8 2.15 -6.50 4.53
C THR A 8 1.41 -6.89 3.27
N SER A 9 1.45 -8.17 2.89
CA SER A 9 0.77 -8.64 1.68
C SER A 9 -0.75 -8.51 1.79
N TYR A 10 -1.39 -8.05 0.72
CA TYR A 10 -2.84 -7.88 0.68
C TYR A 10 -3.38 -7.92 -0.75
N LYS A 11 -4.67 -8.23 -0.90
CA LYS A 11 -5.36 -8.17 -2.19
C LYS A 11 -5.94 -6.77 -2.38
N ASP A 12 -5.39 -6.01 -3.32
CA ASP A 12 -5.91 -4.68 -3.62
C ASP A 12 -7.09 -4.78 -4.60
N LYS A 13 -8.24 -4.23 -4.19
CA LYS A 13 -9.46 -4.23 -5.01
C LYS A 13 -9.38 -3.29 -6.22
N ALA A 14 -8.65 -2.18 -6.12
CA ALA A 14 -8.54 -1.20 -7.20
C ALA A 14 -7.57 -1.67 -8.30
N LEU A 15 -6.52 -2.40 -7.92
CA LEU A 15 -5.53 -2.97 -8.84
C LEU A 15 -5.86 -4.40 -9.28
N SER A 16 -6.91 -5.00 -8.70
CA SER A 16 -7.35 -6.38 -8.95
C SER A 16 -6.22 -7.42 -8.87
N ARG A 17 -5.22 -7.17 -8.02
CA ARG A 17 -4.03 -8.03 -7.86
C ARG A 17 -3.64 -8.16 -6.39
N VAL A 18 -2.91 -9.22 -6.09
CA VAL A 18 -2.25 -9.37 -4.78
C VAL A 18 -0.94 -8.60 -4.83
N LEU A 19 -0.72 -7.78 -3.81
CA LEU A 19 0.53 -7.10 -3.56
C LEU A 19 1.26 -7.86 -2.46
N ASN A 20 2.50 -8.22 -2.72
CA ASN A 20 3.35 -8.97 -1.80
C ASN A 20 4.23 -8.04 -0.97
N VAL A 21 4.75 -8.55 0.14
CA VAL A 21 5.69 -7.78 0.97
C VAL A 21 6.92 -7.40 0.14
N ASN A 22 7.35 -6.15 0.26
CA ASN A 22 8.37 -5.45 -0.54
C ASN A 22 7.98 -5.08 -1.98
N ASP A 23 6.76 -5.37 -2.45
CA ASP A 23 6.34 -4.82 -3.74
C ASP A 23 6.29 -3.29 -3.69
N GLU A 24 6.68 -2.67 -4.82
CA GLU A 24 6.50 -1.26 -5.05
C GLU A 24 5.24 -1.03 -5.89
N VAL A 25 4.41 -0.10 -5.43
CA VAL A 25 3.14 0.22 -6.08
C VAL A 25 2.94 1.71 -6.13
N GLU A 26 2.53 2.19 -7.31
CA GLU A 26 2.11 3.56 -7.48
C GLU A 26 0.59 3.65 -7.35
N MET A 27 0.11 4.47 -6.42
CA MET A 27 -1.31 4.72 -6.23
C MET A 27 -1.57 6.13 -5.69
N THR A 28 -2.84 6.49 -5.53
CA THR A 28 -3.19 7.80 -4.95
C THR A 28 -2.98 7.79 -3.43
N VAL A 29 -2.65 8.96 -2.87
CA VAL A 29 -2.49 9.14 -1.42
C VAL A 29 -3.78 8.76 -0.67
N LYS A 30 -4.94 9.08 -1.25
CA LYS A 30 -6.25 8.70 -0.72
C LYS A 30 -6.38 7.17 -0.63
N ARG A 31 -6.10 6.45 -1.73
CA ARG A 31 -6.17 4.98 -1.76
C ARG A 31 -5.23 4.33 -0.74
N ALA A 32 -3.99 4.81 -0.66
CA ALA A 32 -3.02 4.29 0.29
C ALA A 32 -3.46 4.50 1.75
N LYS A 33 -4.06 5.65 2.06
CA LYS A 33 -4.63 5.94 3.37
C LYS A 33 -5.79 4.99 3.70
N GLU A 34 -6.72 4.79 2.77
CA GLU A 34 -7.84 3.86 2.95
C GLU A 34 -7.38 2.43 3.21
N VAL A 35 -6.35 1.97 2.49
CA VAL A 35 -5.77 0.63 2.68
C VAL A 35 -5.16 0.49 4.08
N ASN A 36 -4.38 1.48 4.52
CA ASN A 36 -3.77 1.49 5.85
C ASN A 36 -4.80 1.55 6.99
N GLU A 37 -5.88 2.32 6.84
CA GLU A 37 -6.92 2.47 7.86
C GLU A 37 -7.82 1.22 7.99
N ASN A 38 -8.09 0.52 6.89
CA ASN A 38 -9.00 -0.63 6.88
C ASN A 38 -8.39 -1.92 7.44
N LEU A 39 -7.11 -2.20 7.17
CA LEU A 39 -6.50 -3.51 7.47
C LEU A 39 -5.72 -3.54 8.79
N LYS A 40 -5.37 -2.38 9.37
CA LYS A 40 -4.70 -2.19 10.68
C LYS A 40 -3.67 -3.28 11.08
N PRO A 41 -2.73 -3.66 10.21
CA PRO A 41 -1.66 -4.58 10.61
C PRO A 41 -0.73 -3.90 11.62
N LYS A 42 -0.05 -4.68 12.46
CA LYS A 42 0.89 -4.16 13.47
C LYS A 42 1.99 -3.24 12.89
N ASN A 43 2.40 -3.48 11.65
CA ASN A 43 3.51 -2.77 11.00
C ASN A 43 3.06 -1.81 9.86
N GLY A 44 1.76 -1.57 9.68
CA GLY A 44 1.24 -0.86 8.50
C GLY A 44 1.17 -1.73 7.23
N ILE A 45 0.37 -1.31 6.23
CA ILE A 45 0.25 -2.02 4.93
C ILE A 45 1.16 -1.38 3.89
N LEU A 46 1.11 -0.05 3.76
CA LEU A 46 1.82 0.73 2.76
C LEU A 46 2.66 1.82 3.41
N GLU A 47 3.93 1.92 3.02
CA GLU A 47 4.85 2.99 3.41
C GLU A 47 5.18 3.84 2.18
N ARG A 48 5.10 5.17 2.29
CA ARG A 48 5.39 6.07 1.15
C ARG A 48 6.91 6.17 0.96
N ILE A 49 7.39 5.89 -0.25
CA ILE A 49 8.82 5.90 -0.62
C ILE A 49 9.18 7.01 -1.62
N ASP A 50 8.18 7.69 -2.16
CA ASP A 50 8.30 8.80 -3.12
C ASP A 50 8.95 10.07 -2.57
N ASN A 51 9.04 10.20 -1.24
CA ASN A 51 9.49 11.43 -0.59
C ASN A 51 10.97 11.39 -0.19
N LYS A 52 11.78 10.62 -0.92
CA LYS A 52 13.20 10.38 -0.61
C LYS A 52 14.11 10.96 -1.67
#